data_AF-A0A9E6EVK7-F1
#
_entry.id   AF-A0A9E6EVK7-F1
#
_cell.length_a   1.000
_cell.length_b   1.000
_cell.length_c   1.000
_cell.angle_alpha   90.00
_cell.angle_beta   90.00
_cell.angle_gamma   90.00
#
_symmetry.space_group_name_H-M   'P 1'
#
loop_
_entity.id
_entity.type
_entity.pdbx_description
1 polymer ?
#
loop_
_entity_poly.entity_id
_entity_poly.type
_entity_poly.pdbx_seq_one_letter_code
_entity_poly.pdbx_strand_id
1 'polypeptide(L)' 'MPHSVISSKIFDYVSVNYPNNFITGWEMDEGKQEVELNNSLDLEFDMNNDFLQIDITP' A
#
# COMPACT_ATOMS: atom_id res chain seq x y z
N MET A 1 0.95 -11.40 7.70
CA MET A 1 -0.28 -10.62 7.91
C MET A 1 -1.47 -11.57 7.96
N PRO A 2 -2.36 -11.54 8.97
CA PRO A 2 -3.62 -12.28 8.87
C PRO A 2 -4.39 -11.76 7.65
N HIS A 3 -4.75 -12.64 6.73
CA HIS A 3 -5.53 -12.31 5.54
C HIS A 3 -6.92 -11.77 5.98
N SER A 4 -7.36 -10.53 5.75
CA SER A 4 -6.75 -9.35 5.14
C SER A 4 -7.59 -8.15 5.59
N VAL A 5 -7.05 -7.23 6.40
CA VAL A 5 -7.66 -5.91 6.66
C VAL A 5 -7.50 -4.95 5.47
N ILE A 6 -6.65 -5.31 4.52
CA ILE A 6 -6.38 -4.54 3.30
C ILE A 6 -7.45 -4.82 2.26
N SER A 7 -7.93 -3.74 1.64
CA SER A 7 -8.87 -3.75 0.52
C SER A 7 -8.28 -4.45 -0.72
N SER A 8 -9.10 -5.24 -1.42
CA SER A 8 -8.69 -5.91 -2.66
C SER A 8 -8.23 -4.91 -3.73
N LYS A 9 -8.77 -3.69 -3.74
CA LYS A 9 -8.38 -2.62 -4.68
C LYS A 9 -6.91 -2.22 -4.53
N ILE A 10 -6.40 -2.17 -3.30
CA ILE A 10 -4.98 -1.89 -3.02
C ILE A 10 -4.13 -3.08 -3.48
N PHE A 11 -4.55 -4.30 -3.17
CA PHE A 11 -3.84 -5.50 -3.57
C PHE A 11 -3.71 -5.62 -5.11
N ASP A 12 -4.80 -5.33 -5.83
CA ASP A 12 -4.82 -5.32 -7.29
C ASP A 12 -3.89 -4.25 -7.84
N TYR A 13 -3.91 -3.04 -7.26
CA TYR A 13 -2.99 -1.97 -7.64
C TYR A 13 -1.53 -2.40 -7.49
N VAL A 14 -1.15 -2.98 -6.35
CA VAL A 14 0.22 -3.47 -6.12
C VAL A 14 0.58 -4.56 -7.11
N SER A 15 -0.30 -5.53 -7.32
CA SER A 15 -0.05 -6.67 -8.23
C SER A 15 0.14 -6.24 -9.69
N VAL A 16 -0.57 -5.20 -10.14
CA VAL A 16 -0.43 -4.68 -11.51
C VAL A 16 0.82 -3.79 -11.66
N ASN A 17 1.09 -2.90 -10.71
CA ASN A 17 2.14 -1.89 -10.85
C ASN A 17 3.51 -2.36 -10.36
N TYR A 18 3.54 -3.32 -9.44
CA TYR A 18 4.75 -3.86 -8.81
C TYR A 18 4.73 -5.40 -8.83
N PRO A 19 4.69 -6.04 -10.01
CA PRO A 19 4.45 -7.49 -10.14
C PRO A 19 5.53 -8.39 -9.52
N ASN A 20 6.70 -7.83 -9.19
CA ASN A 20 7.79 -8.54 -8.53
C ASN A 20 7.88 -8.25 -7.02
N ASN A 21 6.93 -7.49 -6.49
CA ASN A 21 6.91 -7.05 -5.10
C ASN A 21 5.66 -7.56 -4.39
N PHE A 22 5.73 -7.62 -3.07
CA PHE A 22 4.61 -8.00 -2.23
C PHE A 22 4.54 -7.08 -1.01
N ILE A 23 3.33 -6.95 -0.48
CA ILE A 23 3.03 -6.11 0.69
C ILE A 23 3.64 -6.75 1.93
N THR A 24 4.48 -6.00 2.64
CA THR A 24 5.11 -6.40 3.92
C THR A 24 4.48 -5.71 5.11
N GLY A 25 3.94 -4.51 4.92
CA GLY A 25 3.37 -3.66 5.95
C GLY A 25 2.08 -2.98 5.48
N TRP A 26 1.23 -2.63 6.44
CA TRP A 26 0.10 -1.75 6.19
C TRP A 26 -0.31 -1.04 7.47
N GLU A 27 -0.45 0.27 7.37
CA GLU A 27 -0.84 1.13 8.47
C GLU A 27 -1.90 2.14 8.01
N MET A 28 -2.69 2.63 8.96
CA MET A 28 -3.59 3.75 8.75
C MET A 28 -3.08 4.92 9.58
N ASP A 29 -2.75 6.02 8.91
CA ASP A 29 -2.30 7.24 9.58
C ASP A 29 -2.98 8.48 8.99
N GLU A 30 -3.39 9.41 9.85
CA GLU A 30 -4.03 10.69 9.52
C GLU A 30 -5.12 10.65 8.41
N GLY A 31 -5.86 9.55 8.29
CA GLY A 31 -6.90 9.39 7.25
C GLY A 31 -6.36 9.00 5.87
N LYS A 32 -5.16 8.43 5.84
CA LYS A 32 -4.56 7.73 4.71
C LYS A 32 -4.28 6.29 5.09
N GLN A 33 -3.95 5.51 4.07
CA GLN A 33 -3.48 4.14 4.19
C GLN A 33 -2.08 4.08 3.60
N GLU A 34 -1.14 3.59 4.38
CA GLU A 34 0.24 3.37 3.96
C GLU A 34 0.48 1.88 3.74
N VAL A 35 1.10 1.53 2.62
CA VAL A 35 1.38 0.16 2.21
C VAL A 35 2.87 0.03 1.94
N GLU A 36 3.57 -0.68 2.81
CA GLU A 36 4.99 -0.98 2.65
C GLU A 36 5.16 -2.22 1.77
N LEU A 37 6.05 -2.12 0.78
CA LEU A 37 6.46 -3.22 -0.08
C LEU A 37 7.81 -3.80 0.35
N ASN A 38 8.06 -5.06 -0.03
CA ASN A 38 9.31 -5.78 0.25
C ASN A 38 10.60 -5.16 -0.35
N ASN A 39 10.49 -4.11 -1.16
CA ASN A 39 11.62 -3.32 -1.67
C ASN A 39 11.76 -1.96 -0.96
N SER A 40 11.15 -1.80 0.22
CA SER A 40 11.17 -0.57 1.03
C SER A 40 10.53 0.63 0.34
N LEU A 41 9.57 0.38 -0.57
CA LEU A 41 8.70 1.43 -1.09
C LEU A 41 7.43 1.49 -0.25
N ASP A 42 7.09 2.71 0.14
CA ASP A 42 5.83 3.02 0.84
C ASP A 42 4.88 3.71 -0.12
N LEU A 43 3.68 3.15 -0.24
CA LEU A 43 2.62 3.65 -1.11
C LEU A 43 1.49 4.23 -0.25
N GLU A 44 1.14 5.49 -0.49
CA GLU A 44 0.00 6.13 0.16
C GLU A 44 -1.26 6.01 -0.69
N PHE A 45 -2.36 5.64 -0.04
CA PHE A 45 -3.71 5.63 -0.57
C PHE A 45 -4.65 6.46 0.31
N ASP A 46 -5.72 6.99 -0.27
CA ASP A 46 -6.79 7.58 0.52
C ASP A 46 -7.69 6.49 1.18
N MET A 47 -8.66 6.91 2.00
CA MET A 47 -9.62 5.97 2.62
C MET A 47 -10.57 5.31 1.62
N ASN A 48 -10.65 5.80 0.37
CA ASN A 48 -11.40 5.18 -0.73
C ASN A 48 -10.54 4.18 -1.53
N ASN A 49 -9.31 3.93 -1.07
CA ASN A 49 -8.31 3.07 -1.69
C ASN A 49 -7.85 3.59 -3.07
N ASP A 50 -7.93 4.89 -3.31
CA ASP A 50 -7.33 5.54 -4.47
C ASP A 50 -5.87 5.88 -4.17
N PHE A 51 -4.97 5.52 -5.09
CA PHE A 51 -3.55 5.81 -4.97
C PHE A 51 -3.31 7.33 -4.96
N LEU A 52 -2.53 7.80 -3.99
CA LEU A 52 -2.15 9.19 -3.85
C LEU A 52 -0.74 9.44 -4.37
N GLN A 53 0.24 8.77 -3.77
CA GLN A 53 1.65 8.98 -4.05
C GLN A 53 2.52 7.82 -3.51
N ILE A 54 3.78 7.82 -3.92
CA ILE A 54 4.83 7.07 -3.23
C ILE A 54 5.37 8.01 -2.16
N ASP A 55 5.41 7.56 -0.91
CA ASP A 55 6.10 8.35 0.11
C ASP A 55 7.62 8.22 -0.08
N ILE A 56 8.28 9.36 -0.10
CA ILE A 56 9.74 9.47 -0.27
C ILE A 56 10.26 10.31 0.89
N THR A 57 9.90 9.91 2.11
CA THR A 57 10.44 10.58 3.30
C THR A 57 11.95 10.28 3.38
N PRO A 58 12.82 11.31 3.34
CA PRO A 58 14.28 11.14 3.35
C PRO A 58 14.86 10.76 4.72
#